data_AF-D3B7I2-F1
#
_entry.id   AF-D3B7I2-F1
#
_cell.length_a   1.000
_cell.length_b   1.000
_cell.length_c   1.000
_cell.angle_alpha   90.00
_cell.angle_beta   90.00
_cell.angle_gamma   90.00
#
_symmetry.space_group_name_H-M   'P 1'
#
loop_
_entity.id
_entity.type
_entity.pdbx_description
1 polymer ?
#
loop_
_entity_poly.entity_id
_entity_poly.type
_entity_poly.pdbx_seq_one_letter_code
_entity_poly.pdbx_strand_id
1 'polypeptide(L)'
;MSSLAKYITITVVVFVILSGFACSFYSFTQVENHEQKGNGTTSVINKDFCNGKSAMLPTKFTFKDDDKHVIACKWATHNQGVRISYTLGGAIFSIITLVFIFKRRKLVFMIFALIVLAIGGCGVYSFIIDANAVYKSRKWCKAGMEGVYLTGIECLYTPFIVTVMLNVLSSVLMIISSILVIRFRKVVEGDGHHHHHHQHSSGDGFYEESAPLVGEH
;
A
#
# COMPACT_ATOMS: atom_id res chain seq x y z
N MET A 1 -11.16 -24.92 -13.51
CA MET A 1 -9.90 -24.19 -13.20
C MET A 1 -10.10 -22.67 -13.05
N SER A 2 -11.13 -22.05 -13.66
CA SER A 2 -11.35 -20.59 -13.59
C SER A 2 -11.75 -20.08 -12.20
N SER A 3 -12.58 -20.79 -11.44
CA SER A 3 -13.06 -20.30 -10.13
C SER A 3 -11.93 -20.12 -9.11
N LEU A 4 -10.96 -21.04 -9.06
CA LEU A 4 -9.83 -20.96 -8.11
C LEU A 4 -8.97 -19.71 -8.33
N ALA A 5 -8.60 -19.40 -9.58
CA ALA A 5 -7.77 -18.24 -9.89
C ALA A 5 -8.47 -16.91 -9.55
N LYS A 6 -9.81 -16.86 -9.70
CA LYS A 6 -10.61 -15.71 -9.28
C LYS A 6 -10.57 -15.53 -7.76
N TYR A 7 -10.77 -16.59 -6.99
CA TYR A 7 -10.70 -16.52 -5.52
C TYR A 7 -9.31 -16.11 -5.04
N ILE A 8 -8.25 -16.71 -5.58
CA ILE A 8 -6.86 -16.33 -5.26
C ILE A 8 -6.63 -14.84 -5.52
N THR A 9 -7.03 -14.34 -6.69
CA THR A 9 -6.85 -12.92 -7.05
C THR A 9 -7.58 -12.00 -6.07
N ILE A 10 -8.85 -12.29 -5.76
CA ILE A 10 -9.64 -11.51 -4.80
C ILE A 10 -9.01 -11.54 -3.42
N THR A 11 -8.60 -12.72 -2.94
CA THR A 11 -7.95 -12.90 -1.64
C THR A 11 -6.67 -12.07 -1.55
N VAL A 12 -5.81 -12.09 -2.57
CA VAL A 12 -4.59 -11.29 -2.59
C VAL A 12 -4.91 -9.79 -2.56
N VAL A 13 -5.91 -9.32 -3.31
CA VAL A 13 -6.35 -7.91 -3.27
C VAL A 13 -6.84 -7.52 -1.87
N VAL A 14 -7.58 -8.40 -1.18
CA VAL A 14 -7.99 -8.17 0.22
C VAL A 14 -6.78 -8.05 1.15
N PHE A 15 -5.77 -8.91 0.99
CA PHE A 15 -4.52 -8.80 1.76
C PHE A 15 -3.75 -7.51 1.47
N VAL A 16 -3.79 -6.97 0.25
CA VAL A 16 -3.23 -5.64 -0.05
C VAL A 16 -3.94 -4.56 0.75
N ILE A 17 -5.26 -4.59 0.81
CA ILE A 17 -6.06 -3.61 1.56
C ILE A 17 -5.71 -3.66 3.05
N LEU A 18 -5.73 -4.86 3.64
CA LEU A 18 -5.42 -5.06 5.05
C LEU A 18 -3.99 -4.65 5.39
N SER A 19 -3.01 -5.05 4.58
CA SER A 19 -1.60 -4.69 4.79
C SER A 19 -1.34 -3.20 4.60
N GLY A 20 -2.00 -2.56 3.64
CA GLY A 20 -1.91 -1.12 3.39
C GLY A 20 -2.44 -0.31 4.58
N PHE A 21 -3.60 -0.68 5.15
CA PHE A 21 -4.11 -0.06 6.37
C PHE A 21 -3.21 -0.33 7.58
N ALA A 22 -2.76 -1.58 7.78
CA ALA A 22 -1.86 -1.92 8.88
C ALA A 22 -0.55 -1.13 8.81
N CYS A 23 0.07 -1.03 7.62
CA CYS A 23 1.29 -0.26 7.43
C CYS A 23 1.07 1.24 7.64
N SER A 24 -0.07 1.78 7.18
CA SER A 24 -0.41 3.20 7.39
C SER A 24 -0.61 3.50 8.87
N PHE A 25 -1.43 2.70 9.56
CA PHE A 25 -1.70 2.85 10.99
C PHE A 25 -0.42 2.74 11.82
N TYR A 26 0.41 1.74 11.55
CA TYR A 26 1.68 1.56 12.23
C TYR A 26 2.70 2.67 11.90
N SER A 27 2.59 3.28 10.72
CA SER A 27 3.39 4.47 10.39
C SER A 27 2.93 5.70 11.16
N PHE A 28 1.62 5.86 11.38
CA PHE A 28 1.05 6.95 12.18
C PHE A 28 1.48 6.90 13.65
N THR A 29 1.57 5.71 14.24
CA THR A 29 2.03 5.56 15.64
C THR A 29 3.50 5.95 15.84
N GLN A 30 4.26 6.21 14.77
CA GLN A 30 5.67 6.60 14.80
C GLN A 30 5.92 8.08 14.43
N VAL A 31 4.87 8.91 14.32
CA VAL A 31 4.97 10.31 13.84
C VAL A 31 5.42 11.31 14.92
N GLU A 32 5.48 10.87 16.19
CA GLU A 32 5.84 11.72 17.32
C GLU A 32 7.23 11.39 17.86
N ASN A 33 7.96 12.44 18.25
CA ASN A 33 9.16 12.30 19.05
C ASN A 33 8.71 12.07 20.49
N HIS A 34 9.27 11.05 21.14
CA HIS A 34 9.07 10.83 22.57
C HIS A 34 10.40 10.97 23.28
N GLU A 35 10.57 12.06 24.02
CA GLU A 35 11.71 12.28 24.91
C GLU A 35 11.18 12.21 26.35
N GLN A 36 11.16 11.02 26.96
CA GLN A 36 10.80 10.90 28.37
C GLN A 36 12.00 11.29 29.24
N LYS A 37 11.85 12.41 29.97
CA LYS A 37 12.75 12.77 31.05
C LYS A 37 12.45 11.91 32.25
N GLY A 38 13.48 11.52 32.96
CA GLY A 38 13.32 11.16 34.35
C GLY A 38 14.42 11.80 35.19
N ASN A 39 14.41 11.42 36.46
CA ASN A 39 14.74 12.34 37.54
C ASN A 39 16.22 12.35 37.97
N GLY A 40 17.13 11.79 37.20
CA GLY A 40 18.55 11.86 37.53
C GLY A 40 19.40 11.30 36.40
N THR A 41 20.42 12.05 35.99
CA THR A 41 21.44 11.83 34.94
C THR A 41 21.22 12.46 33.55
N THR A 42 20.04 13.01 33.24
CA THR A 42 19.74 13.62 31.92
C THR A 42 20.23 15.06 31.72
N SER A 43 21.25 15.54 32.43
CA SER A 43 21.77 16.91 32.21
C SER A 43 22.49 17.10 30.87
N VAL A 44 22.79 16.00 30.14
CA VAL A 44 23.61 16.02 28.91
C VAL A 44 22.75 16.01 27.63
N ILE A 45 21.53 15.49 27.67
CA ILE A 45 20.65 15.46 26.51
C ILE A 45 19.80 16.72 26.51
N ASN A 46 20.23 17.68 25.69
CA ASN A 46 19.53 18.94 25.49
C ASN A 46 18.07 18.66 25.08
N LYS A 47 17.13 19.46 25.58
CA LYS A 47 15.78 19.51 24.98
C LYS A 47 16.01 19.75 23.48
N ASP A 48 15.41 18.94 22.60
CA ASP A 48 15.65 18.95 21.13
C ASP A 48 16.76 18.03 20.60
N PHE A 49 17.11 16.93 21.29
CA PHE A 49 18.02 15.94 20.73
C PHE A 49 17.57 15.44 19.36
N CYS A 50 16.28 15.11 19.21
CA CYS A 50 15.74 14.63 17.94
C CYS A 50 15.72 15.70 16.83
N ASN A 51 15.86 16.99 17.17
CA ASN A 51 15.96 18.09 16.20
C ASN A 51 17.43 18.54 15.98
N GLY A 52 18.38 18.00 16.74
CA GLY A 52 19.79 18.32 16.64
C GLY A 52 20.45 17.67 15.42
N LYS A 53 21.48 18.33 14.88
CA LYS A 53 22.29 17.80 13.74
C LYS A 53 23.03 16.50 14.07
N SER A 54 23.21 16.21 15.36
CA SER A 54 23.93 15.03 15.84
C SER A 54 23.05 13.77 15.91
N ALA A 55 21.72 13.89 15.82
CA ALA A 55 20.84 12.74 15.87
C ALA A 55 20.68 12.10 14.48
N MET A 56 20.86 10.78 14.40
CA MET A 56 20.44 10.02 13.22
C MET A 56 18.95 9.65 13.35
N LEU A 57 18.19 9.84 12.28
CA LEU A 57 16.77 9.49 12.22
C LEU A 57 16.54 8.27 11.33
N PRO A 58 15.65 7.33 11.69
CA PRO A 58 14.98 7.20 12.99
C PRO A 58 15.91 6.59 14.04
N THR A 59 15.75 6.95 15.31
CA THR A 59 16.53 6.37 16.42
C THR A 59 15.63 6.12 17.62
N LYS A 60 15.84 5.02 18.33
CA LYS A 60 15.22 4.79 19.64
C LYS A 60 16.18 4.07 20.55
N PHE A 61 16.32 4.54 21.78
CA PHE A 61 17.20 3.94 22.77
C PHE A 61 16.73 4.21 24.20
N THR A 62 17.28 3.43 25.13
CA THR A 62 17.13 3.58 26.58
C THR A 62 18.50 3.52 27.24
N PHE A 63 18.57 3.86 28.52
CA PHE A 63 19.78 3.70 29.33
C PHE A 63 19.72 2.37 30.07
N LYS A 64 20.84 1.63 30.12
CA LYS A 64 20.94 0.29 30.71
C LYS A 64 20.52 0.22 32.18
N ASP A 65 20.68 1.33 32.90
CA ASP A 65 20.33 1.43 34.31
C ASP A 65 18.97 2.13 34.53
N ASP A 66 18.27 2.52 33.45
CA ASP A 66 16.98 3.19 33.52
C ASP A 66 16.08 2.95 32.30
N ASP A 67 15.29 1.88 32.36
CA ASP A 67 14.31 1.50 31.33
C ASP A 67 13.12 2.47 31.20
N LYS A 68 12.97 3.42 32.15
CA LYS A 68 11.88 4.41 32.11
C LYS A 68 12.25 5.62 31.25
N HIS A 69 13.52 5.76 30.88
CA HIS A 69 14.01 6.86 30.06
C HIS A 69 14.20 6.43 28.62
N VAL A 70 13.13 6.51 27.85
CA VAL A 70 13.17 6.20 26.43
C VAL A 70 13.24 7.49 25.62
N ILE A 71 14.25 7.56 24.76
CA ILE A 71 14.35 8.58 23.71
C ILE A 71 14.02 7.91 22.39
N ALA A 72 12.96 8.39 21.74
CA ALA A 72 12.51 7.96 20.43
C ALA A 72 12.42 9.16 19.49
N CYS A 73 13.31 9.20 18.52
CA CYS A 73 13.30 10.14 17.43
C CYS A 73 12.61 9.53 16.20
N LYS A 74 11.59 10.23 15.72
CA LYS A 74 10.81 9.83 14.56
C LYS A 74 11.66 9.83 13.30
N TRP A 75 11.12 9.23 12.25
CA TRP A 75 11.66 9.36 10.91
C TRP A 75 11.59 10.81 10.42
N ALA A 76 12.41 11.17 9.44
CA ALA A 76 12.21 12.44 8.73
C ALA A 76 10.74 12.56 8.25
N THR A 77 10.07 13.68 8.59
CA THR A 77 8.63 13.89 8.33
C THR A 77 8.25 13.62 6.88
N HIS A 78 9.14 13.98 5.94
CA HIS A 78 8.97 13.70 4.52
C HIS A 78 8.84 12.21 4.22
N ASN A 79 9.72 11.36 4.77
CA ASN A 79 9.71 9.92 4.50
C ASN A 79 8.47 9.23 5.08
N GLN A 80 7.99 9.65 6.25
CA GLN A 80 6.73 9.14 6.81
C GLN A 80 5.53 9.56 5.99
N GLY A 81 5.46 10.82 5.59
CA GLY A 81 4.37 11.34 4.77
C GLY A 81 4.30 10.60 3.43
N VAL A 82 5.45 10.42 2.77
CA VAL A 82 5.53 9.63 1.54
C VAL A 82 5.03 8.21 1.80
N ARG A 83 5.52 7.53 2.85
CA ARG A 83 5.09 6.16 3.21
C ARG A 83 3.58 6.04 3.37
N ILE A 84 3.01 6.86 4.24
CA ILE A 84 1.57 6.87 4.50
C ILE A 84 0.78 7.16 3.22
N SER A 85 1.25 8.11 2.40
CA SER A 85 0.53 8.52 1.19
C SER A 85 0.38 7.38 0.18
N TYR A 86 1.46 6.63 -0.11
CA TYR A 86 1.38 5.55 -1.09
C TYR A 86 0.76 4.28 -0.51
N THR A 87 0.94 3.96 0.79
CA THR A 87 0.29 2.78 1.39
C THR A 87 -1.21 2.96 1.50
N LEU A 88 -1.67 4.16 1.88
CA LEU A 88 -3.09 4.50 1.93
C LEU A 88 -3.67 4.63 0.52
N GLY A 89 -2.95 5.31 -0.39
CA GLY A 89 -3.35 5.41 -1.80
C GLY A 89 -3.48 4.04 -2.46
N GLY A 90 -2.51 3.15 -2.24
CA GLY A 90 -2.55 1.77 -2.73
C GLY A 90 -3.75 0.99 -2.19
N ALA A 91 -4.04 1.09 -0.88
CA ALA A 91 -5.22 0.45 -0.29
C ALA A 91 -6.53 0.98 -0.93
N ILE A 92 -6.67 2.29 -1.10
CA ILE A 92 -7.84 2.91 -1.74
C ILE A 92 -7.99 2.45 -3.19
N PHE A 93 -6.93 2.48 -3.98
CA PHE A 93 -6.99 2.01 -5.37
C PHE A 93 -7.23 0.50 -5.47
N SER A 94 -6.78 -0.30 -4.52
CA SER A 94 -7.12 -1.73 -4.44
C SER A 94 -8.60 -1.95 -4.11
N ILE A 95 -9.20 -1.16 -3.22
CA ILE A 95 -10.66 -1.18 -2.97
C ILE A 95 -11.42 -0.83 -4.26
N ILE A 96 -11.02 0.24 -4.94
CA ILE A 96 -11.63 0.67 -6.19
C ILE A 96 -11.51 -0.43 -7.25
N THR A 97 -10.33 -1.04 -7.39
CA THR A 97 -10.08 -2.19 -8.27
C THR A 97 -11.04 -3.34 -7.96
N LEU A 98 -11.19 -3.70 -6.68
CA LEU A 98 -12.09 -4.75 -6.23
C LEU A 98 -13.56 -4.45 -6.60
N VAL A 99 -14.02 -3.23 -6.36
CA VAL A 99 -15.38 -2.80 -6.73
C VAL A 99 -15.61 -2.92 -8.24
N PHE A 100 -14.64 -2.49 -9.06
CA PHE A 100 -14.77 -2.57 -10.53
C PHE A 100 -14.64 -3.97 -11.10
N ILE A 101 -13.94 -4.88 -10.41
CA ILE A 101 -13.95 -6.31 -10.69
C ILE A 101 -15.39 -6.84 -10.56
N PHE A 102 -16.09 -6.54 -9.46
CA PHE A 102 -17.48 -6.98 -9.26
C PHE A 102 -18.46 -6.30 -10.23
N LYS A 103 -18.21 -5.05 -10.61
CA LYS A 103 -19.01 -4.32 -11.62
C LYS A 103 -18.70 -4.71 -13.07
N ARG A 104 -17.76 -5.63 -13.32
CA ARG A 104 -17.35 -6.11 -14.66
C ARG A 104 -16.95 -5.00 -15.65
N ARG A 105 -16.34 -3.90 -15.16
CA ARG A 105 -15.90 -2.77 -16.00
C ARG A 105 -14.45 -2.97 -16.50
N LYS A 106 -14.31 -3.63 -17.66
CA LYS A 106 -13.04 -4.15 -18.20
C LYS A 106 -11.86 -3.19 -18.20
N LEU A 107 -12.03 -2.03 -18.82
CA LEU A 107 -10.93 -1.07 -19.00
C LEU A 107 -10.56 -0.38 -17.68
N VAL A 108 -11.56 -0.11 -16.84
CA VAL A 108 -11.41 0.67 -15.61
C VAL A 108 -10.62 -0.10 -14.55
N PHE A 109 -10.92 -1.38 -14.30
CA PHE A 109 -10.16 -2.14 -13.29
C PHE A 109 -8.70 -2.39 -13.74
N MET A 110 -8.43 -2.49 -15.04
CA MET A 110 -7.07 -2.64 -15.56
C MET A 110 -6.24 -1.37 -15.34
N ILE A 111 -6.82 -0.18 -15.58
CA ILE A 111 -6.14 1.09 -15.28
C ILE A 111 -5.78 1.16 -13.79
N PHE A 112 -6.73 0.85 -12.91
CA PHE A 112 -6.45 0.87 -11.47
C PHE A 112 -5.42 -0.18 -11.04
N ALA A 113 -5.43 -1.38 -11.64
CA ALA A 113 -4.40 -2.38 -11.39
C ALA A 113 -2.99 -1.88 -11.81
N LEU A 114 -2.87 -1.15 -12.92
CA LEU A 114 -1.61 -0.52 -13.33
C LEU A 114 -1.16 0.60 -12.38
N ILE A 115 -2.11 1.40 -11.87
CA ILE A 115 -1.82 2.41 -10.84
C ILE A 115 -1.30 1.74 -9.57
N VAL A 116 -1.97 0.68 -9.09
CA VAL A 116 -1.53 -0.10 -7.91
C VAL A 116 -0.15 -0.71 -8.14
N LEU A 117 0.16 -1.14 -9.38
CA LEU A 117 1.48 -1.68 -9.73
C LEU A 117 2.57 -0.60 -9.59
N ALA A 118 2.31 0.60 -10.11
CA ALA A 118 3.23 1.74 -10.00
C ALA A 118 3.45 2.15 -8.53
N ILE A 119 2.37 2.20 -7.74
CA ILE A 119 2.42 2.47 -6.30
C ILE A 119 3.26 1.41 -5.57
N GLY A 120 3.08 0.13 -5.90
CA GLY A 120 3.89 -0.96 -5.35
C GLY A 120 5.38 -0.80 -5.67
N GLY A 121 5.72 -0.35 -6.89
CA GLY A 121 7.09 0.00 -7.27
C GLY A 121 7.67 1.15 -6.42
N CYS A 122 6.92 2.23 -6.22
CA CYS A 122 7.30 3.33 -5.33
C CYS A 122 7.50 2.85 -3.89
N GLY A 123 6.68 1.91 -3.41
CA GLY A 123 6.80 1.33 -2.09
C GLY A 123 8.08 0.52 -1.90
N VAL A 124 8.51 -0.25 -2.92
CA VAL A 124 9.81 -0.95 -2.89
C VAL A 124 10.97 0.04 -2.84
N TYR A 125 10.92 1.12 -3.61
CA TYR A 125 11.93 2.18 -3.56
C TYR A 125 12.00 2.83 -2.18
N SER A 126 10.84 3.17 -1.61
CA SER A 126 10.73 3.73 -0.26
C SER A 126 11.29 2.77 0.81
N PHE A 127 11.02 1.46 0.68
CA PHE A 127 11.60 0.44 1.56
C PHE A 127 13.13 0.47 1.60
N ILE A 128 13.80 0.65 0.44
CA ILE A 128 15.27 0.68 0.38
C ILE A 128 15.81 1.88 1.16
N ILE A 129 15.18 3.06 1.00
CA ILE A 129 15.54 4.27 1.74
C ILE A 129 15.35 4.03 3.24
N ASP A 130 14.19 3.49 3.62
CA ASP A 130 13.86 3.26 5.02
C ASP A 130 14.80 2.23 5.68
N ALA A 131 15.06 1.11 5.01
CA ALA A 131 15.97 0.08 5.49
C ALA A 131 17.39 0.61 5.68
N ASN A 132 17.87 1.45 4.75
CA ASN A 132 19.19 2.07 4.86
C ASN A 132 19.27 3.06 6.03
N ALA A 133 18.22 3.86 6.25
CA ALA A 133 18.17 4.79 7.37
C ALA A 133 18.21 4.05 8.71
N VAL A 134 17.40 2.99 8.88
CA VAL A 134 17.39 2.13 10.09
C VAL A 134 18.73 1.43 10.29
N TYR A 135 19.36 0.96 9.22
CA TYR A 135 20.67 0.33 9.30
C TYR A 135 21.75 1.31 9.80
N LYS A 136 21.78 2.52 9.21
CA LYS A 136 22.73 3.57 9.58
C LYS A 136 22.53 4.03 11.02
N SER A 137 21.29 4.32 11.43
CA SER A 137 21.00 4.76 12.80
C SER A 137 21.27 3.67 13.83
N ARG A 138 20.95 2.41 13.51
CA ARG A 138 21.31 1.26 14.38
C ARG A 138 22.81 1.12 14.53
N LYS A 139 23.57 1.25 13.45
CA LYS A 139 25.04 1.19 13.48
C LYS A 139 25.59 2.34 14.34
N TRP A 140 25.11 3.55 14.14
CA TRP A 140 25.49 4.73 14.92
C TRP A 140 25.17 4.57 16.42
N CYS A 141 23.98 4.08 16.77
CA CYS A 141 23.59 3.81 18.14
C CYS A 141 24.49 2.74 18.80
N LYS A 142 24.77 1.64 18.09
CA LYS A 142 25.65 0.57 18.59
C LYS A 142 27.12 0.98 18.73
N ALA A 143 27.57 1.96 17.95
CA ALA A 143 28.91 2.53 18.04
C ALA A 143 29.05 3.53 19.21
N GLY A 144 28.04 3.65 20.08
CA GLY A 144 28.06 4.59 21.21
C GLY A 144 27.73 6.02 20.81
N MET A 145 26.99 6.21 19.70
CA MET A 145 26.57 7.53 19.19
C MET A 145 27.74 8.48 18.99
N GLU A 146 28.65 8.14 18.06
CA GLU A 146 29.82 8.96 17.69
C GLU A 146 29.47 10.46 17.69
N GLY A 147 30.15 11.24 18.55
CA GLY A 147 29.90 12.67 18.75
C GLY A 147 29.01 13.05 19.95
N VAL A 148 28.44 12.07 20.67
CA VAL A 148 27.64 12.27 21.89
C VAL A 148 28.20 11.36 22.99
N TYR A 149 28.80 11.92 24.03
CA TYR A 149 29.42 11.15 25.13
C TYR A 149 28.34 10.54 26.06
N LEU A 150 27.73 9.44 25.62
CA LEU A 150 26.74 8.68 26.41
C LEU A 150 27.21 7.22 26.53
N THR A 151 27.50 6.78 27.74
CA THR A 151 27.80 5.38 28.06
C THR A 151 26.56 4.65 28.51
N GLY A 152 26.50 3.33 28.32
CA GLY A 152 25.41 2.51 28.85
C GLY A 152 24.09 2.65 28.09
N ILE A 153 24.13 2.80 26.77
CA ILE A 153 22.92 2.87 25.93
C ILE A 153 22.50 1.47 25.46
N GLU A 154 21.18 1.23 25.41
CA GLU A 154 20.56 0.10 24.72
C GLU A 154 19.67 0.57 23.57
N CYS A 155 19.91 0.01 22.38
CA CYS A 155 19.30 0.43 21.12
C CYS A 155 18.02 -0.36 20.79
N LEU A 156 16.87 0.31 20.76
CA LEU A 156 15.53 -0.31 20.62
C LEU A 156 14.96 -0.15 19.20
N TYR A 157 15.41 -0.96 18.24
CA TYR A 157 15.07 -0.80 16.82
C TYR A 157 13.91 -1.66 16.29
N THR A 158 13.36 -2.55 17.11
CA THR A 158 12.26 -3.47 16.71
C THR A 158 11.08 -2.75 16.06
N PRO A 159 10.57 -1.62 16.59
CA PRO A 159 9.43 -0.94 15.98
C PRO A 159 9.73 -0.43 14.57
N PHE A 160 10.93 0.10 14.32
CA PHE A 160 11.30 0.59 12.99
C PHE A 160 11.47 -0.54 11.99
N ILE A 161 12.03 -1.67 12.43
CA ILE A 161 12.16 -2.88 11.61
C ILE A 161 10.76 -3.40 11.21
N VAL A 162 9.81 -3.44 12.15
CA VAL A 162 8.43 -3.86 11.87
C VAL A 162 7.80 -2.95 10.80
N THR A 163 7.97 -1.63 10.88
CA THR A 163 7.47 -0.70 9.87
C THR A 163 8.06 -0.96 8.49
N VAL A 164 9.37 -1.18 8.42
CA VAL A 164 10.10 -1.50 7.18
C VAL A 164 9.57 -2.81 6.57
N MET A 165 9.33 -3.82 7.41
CA MET A 165 8.81 -5.13 6.97
C MET A 165 7.36 -5.06 6.49
N LEU A 166 6.49 -4.31 7.18
CA LEU A 166 5.11 -4.08 6.75
C LEU A 166 5.06 -3.32 5.41
N ASN A 167 5.96 -2.36 5.23
CA ASN A 167 6.06 -1.59 4.01
C ASN A 167 6.43 -2.46 2.79
N VAL A 168 7.50 -3.26 2.90
CA VAL A 168 7.90 -4.15 1.79
C VAL A 168 6.87 -5.23 1.53
N LEU A 169 6.25 -5.78 2.58
CA LEU A 169 5.16 -6.75 2.43
C LEU A 169 3.98 -6.15 1.65
N SER A 170 3.52 -4.96 2.03
CA SER A 170 2.42 -4.28 1.35
C SER A 170 2.78 -3.97 -0.11
N SER A 171 3.99 -3.51 -0.37
CA SER A 171 4.49 -3.20 -1.72
C SER A 171 4.55 -4.44 -2.63
N VAL A 172 5.08 -5.56 -2.11
CA VAL A 172 5.13 -6.83 -2.82
C VAL A 172 3.73 -7.37 -3.10
N LEU A 173 2.82 -7.31 -2.12
CA LEU A 173 1.43 -7.71 -2.32
C LEU A 173 0.74 -6.84 -3.38
N MET A 174 0.98 -5.53 -3.41
CA MET A 174 0.44 -4.65 -4.46
C MET A 174 0.90 -5.11 -5.84
N ILE A 175 2.20 -5.33 -6.03
CA ILE A 175 2.78 -5.81 -7.29
C ILE A 175 2.16 -7.15 -7.72
N ILE A 176 2.15 -8.13 -6.81
CA ILE A 176 1.59 -9.47 -7.09
C ILE A 176 0.11 -9.35 -7.43
N SER A 177 -0.67 -8.58 -6.66
CA SER A 177 -2.11 -8.41 -6.89
C SER A 177 -2.39 -7.81 -8.27
N SER A 178 -1.64 -6.79 -8.67
CA SER A 178 -1.80 -6.14 -9.97
C SER A 178 -1.46 -7.11 -11.11
N ILE A 179 -0.38 -7.87 -10.98
CA ILE A 179 0.00 -8.89 -11.98
C ILE A 179 -1.10 -9.94 -12.09
N LEU A 180 -1.65 -10.44 -10.97
CA LEU A 180 -2.73 -11.43 -10.98
C LEU A 180 -3.99 -10.88 -11.65
N VAL A 181 -4.42 -9.66 -11.30
CA VAL A 181 -5.59 -9.00 -11.90
C VAL A 181 -5.42 -8.85 -13.42
N ILE A 182 -4.24 -8.41 -13.88
CA ILE A 182 -3.95 -8.23 -15.30
C ILE A 182 -3.89 -9.58 -16.02
N ARG A 183 -3.19 -10.57 -15.44
CA ARG A 183 -2.96 -11.89 -16.05
C ARG A 183 -4.25 -12.71 -16.14
N PHE A 184 -5.07 -12.68 -15.10
CA PHE A 184 -6.31 -13.45 -15.00
C PHE A 184 -7.56 -12.64 -15.36
N ARG A 185 -7.41 -11.51 -16.07
CA ARG A 185 -8.52 -10.61 -16.44
C ARG A 185 -9.75 -11.33 -17.01
N LYS A 186 -9.57 -12.26 -17.94
CA LYS A 186 -10.67 -13.03 -18.58
C LYS A 186 -11.47 -13.86 -17.57
N VAL A 187 -10.78 -14.47 -16.61
CA VAL A 187 -11.37 -15.30 -15.56
C VAL A 187 -12.10 -14.45 -14.51
N VAL A 188 -11.54 -13.29 -14.19
CA VAL A 188 -12.11 -12.33 -13.24
C VAL A 188 -13.37 -11.66 -13.82
N GLU A 189 -13.38 -11.38 -15.13
CA GLU A 189 -14.51 -10.83 -15.88
C GLU A 189 -15.75 -11.75 -15.87
N GLY A 190 -15.53 -13.08 -15.80
CA GLY A 190 -16.55 -14.09 -16.02
C GLY A 190 -16.92 -14.15 -17.50
N ASP A 191 -16.80 -15.33 -18.12
CA ASP A 191 -17.20 -15.54 -19.52
C ASP A 191 -18.70 -15.31 -19.68
N GLY A 192 -19.08 -14.05 -19.90
CA GLY A 192 -20.36 -13.65 -20.45
C GLY A 192 -20.34 -13.95 -21.93
N HIS A 193 -20.36 -15.22 -22.31
CA HIS A 193 -20.90 -15.61 -23.60
C HIS A 193 -22.38 -15.23 -23.58
N HIS A 194 -22.67 -14.01 -23.99
CA HIS A 194 -23.98 -13.66 -24.48
C HIS A 194 -24.23 -14.57 -25.68
N HIS A 195 -24.93 -15.68 -25.44
CA HIS A 195 -25.62 -16.39 -26.50
C HIS A 195 -26.63 -15.40 -27.06
N HIS A 196 -26.25 -14.70 -28.12
CA HIS A 196 -27.20 -14.08 -29.02
C HIS A 196 -27.99 -15.23 -29.63
N HIS A 197 -29.10 -15.60 -28.99
CA HIS A 197 -30.15 -16.35 -29.66
C HIS A 197 -30.69 -15.43 -30.75
N HIS A 198 -30.21 -15.60 -31.98
CA HIS A 198 -30.93 -15.16 -33.16
C HIS A 198 -32.24 -15.94 -33.19
N GLN A 199 -33.30 -15.37 -32.60
CA GLN A 199 -34.65 -15.75 -32.97
C GLN A 199 -34.86 -15.26 -34.40
N HIS A 200 -34.65 -16.15 -35.37
CA HIS A 200 -35.25 -16.01 -36.70
C HIS A 200 -36.77 -16.15 -36.53
N SER A 201 -37.46 -15.03 -36.34
CA SER A 201 -38.90 -14.95 -36.58
C SER A 201 -39.07 -14.82 -38.09
N SER A 202 -39.36 -15.95 -38.74
CA SER A 202 -39.90 -16.02 -40.10
C SER A 202 -41.19 -15.20 -40.18
N GLY A 203 -41.10 -14.01 -40.77
CA GLY A 203 -42.24 -13.21 -41.19
C GLY A 203 -42.57 -13.53 -42.64
N ASP A 204 -43.45 -14.51 -42.85
CA ASP A 204 -44.14 -14.71 -44.12
C ASP A 204 -45.53 -14.06 -44.02
N GLY A 205 -45.81 -13.11 -44.92
CA GLY A 205 -47.11 -12.45 -44.99
C GLY A 205 -47.10 -11.10 -45.69
N PHE A 206 -46.49 -11.01 -46.88
CA PHE A 206 -46.74 -9.89 -47.80
C PHE A 206 -48.05 -10.18 -48.55
N TYR A 207 -49.10 -9.41 -48.24
CA TYR A 207 -50.29 -9.31 -49.07
C TYR A 207 -50.01 -8.27 -50.17
N GLU A 208 -50.07 -8.72 -51.41
CA GLU A 208 -50.01 -7.90 -52.62
C GLU A 208 -51.43 -7.41 -52.93
N GLU A 209 -51.72 -6.13 -52.69
CA GLU A 209 -53.00 -5.51 -53.06
C GLU A 209 -52.80 -4.64 -54.31
N SER A 210 -53.24 -5.18 -55.44
CA SER A 210 -53.26 -4.53 -56.75
C SER A 210 -54.47 -3.60 -56.88
N ALA A 211 -54.23 -2.30 -57.12
CA ALA A 211 -55.27 -1.32 -57.44
C ALA A 211 -55.65 -1.37 -58.94
N PRO A 212 -56.96 -1.34 -59.30
CA PRO A 212 -57.38 -1.22 -60.70
C PRO A 212 -57.47 0.24 -61.15
N LEU A 213 -56.90 0.51 -62.34
CA LEU A 213 -57.12 1.72 -63.13
C LEU A 213 -58.53 1.70 -63.72
N VAL A 214 -59.34 2.71 -63.44
CA VAL A 214 -60.59 2.98 -64.18
C VAL A 214 -60.37 4.21 -65.05
N GLY A 215 -60.54 3.98 -66.35
CA GLY A 215 -60.26 4.92 -67.43
C GLY A 215 -61.35 5.97 -67.64
N GLU A 216 -60.92 6.99 -68.37
CA GLU A 216 -61.72 8.05 -68.97
C GLU A 216 -62.65 7.50 -70.06
N HIS A 217 -63.92 7.88 -70.01
CA HIS A 217 -64.73 8.30 -71.17
C HIS A 217 -65.97 9.07 -70.71
#